data_AF-A0A2D6X5R2-F1
#
_entry.id   AF-A0A2D6X5R2-F1
#
_cell.length_a   1.000
_cell.length_b   1.000
_cell.length_c   1.000
_cell.angle_alpha   90.00
_cell.angle_beta   90.00
_cell.angle_gamma   90.00
#
_symmetry.space_group_name_H-M   'P 1'
#
loop_
_entity.id
_entity.type
_entity.pdbx_description
1 polymer ?
#
loop_
_entity_poly.entity_id
_entity_poly.type
_entity_poly.pdbx_seq_one_letter_code
_entity_poly.pdbx_strand_id
1 'polypeptide(L)'
;MNEPIAAYLEFLWMQFQYDWSWMSNPWVLYTVIPVILYCIFFFFKWLILLAPVTIPIMTWGWCVKYKPIESEKGPAENHWRNN
;
A
#
# COMPACT_ATOMS: atom_id res chain seq x y z
N MET A 1 -10.73 -12.19 20.92
CA MET A 1 -9.29 -12.49 20.86
C MET A 1 -8.76 -12.16 19.48
N ASN A 2 -8.21 -10.96 19.33
CA ASN A 2 -7.40 -10.52 18.18
C ASN A 2 -6.18 -9.74 18.73
N GLU A 3 -5.55 -10.30 19.78
CA GLU A 3 -4.45 -9.68 20.51
C GLU A 3 -3.33 -9.11 19.63
N PRO A 4 -2.83 -9.78 18.58
CA PRO A 4 -1.78 -9.21 17.74
C PRO A 4 -2.25 -8.00 16.93
N ILE A 5 -3.52 -7.97 16.53
CA ILE A 5 -4.10 -6.84 15.78
C ILE A 5 -4.30 -5.65 16.71
N ALA A 6 -4.74 -5.87 17.95
CA ALA A 6 -4.90 -4.83 18.95
C ALA A 6 -3.55 -4.17 19.30
N ALA A 7 -2.51 -4.97 19.54
CA ALA A 7 -1.16 -4.47 19.80
C ALA A 7 -0.58 -3.70 18.60
N TYR A 8 -0.82 -4.18 17.38
CA TYR A 8 -0.41 -3.49 16.17
C TYR A 8 -1.15 -2.15 15.97
N LEU A 9 -2.46 -2.10 16.24
CA LEU A 9 -3.24 -0.86 16.20
C LEU A 9 -2.74 0.16 17.23
N GLU A 10 -2.42 -0.31 18.43
CA GLU A 10 -1.89 0.54 19.51
C GLU A 10 -0.51 1.10 19.14
N PHE A 11 0.36 0.28 18.52
CA PHE A 11 1.63 0.73 17.97
C PHE A 11 1.46 1.80 16.88
N LEU A 12 0.54 1.58 15.92
CA LEU A 12 0.23 2.56 14.88
C LEU A 12 -0.29 3.86 15.49
N TRP A 13 -1.13 3.77 16.52
CA TRP A 13 -1.67 4.92 17.22
C TRP A 13 -0.61 5.71 17.97
N MET A 14 0.29 5.04 18.69
CA MET A 14 1.43 5.69 19.35
C MET A 14 2.34 6.40 18.34
N GLN A 15 2.61 5.78 17.19
CA GLN A 15 3.38 6.41 16.12
C GLN A 15 2.68 7.64 15.52
N PHE A 16 1.36 7.59 15.36
CA PHE A 16 0.57 8.74 14.92
C PHE A 16 0.63 9.91 15.91
N GLN A 17 0.46 9.64 17.21
CA GLN A 17 0.56 10.66 18.26
C GLN A 17 1.94 11.31 18.29
N TYR A 18 3.00 10.53 18.10
CA TYR A 18 4.37 11.05 18.00
C TYR A 18 4.54 11.99 16.81
N ASP A 19 4.11 11.58 15.61
CA ASP A 19 4.21 12.41 14.40
C ASP A 19 3.36 13.69 14.52
N TRP A 20 2.16 13.60 15.12
CA TRP A 20 1.31 14.74 15.40
C TRP A 20 1.94 15.74 16.38
N SER A 21 2.60 15.24 17.43
CA SER A 21 3.29 16.08 18.41
C SER A 21 4.46 16.85 17.77
N TRP A 22 5.15 16.23 16.81
CA TRP A 22 6.24 16.86 16.08
C TRP A 22 5.72 17.90 15.09
N MET A 23 4.64 17.59 14.37
CA MET A 23 3.95 18.54 13.49
C MET A 23 3.30 19.70 14.24
N SER A 24 2.95 19.52 15.52
CA SER A 24 2.38 20.59 16.35
C SER A 24 3.45 21.52 16.94
N ASN A 25 4.75 21.25 16.73
CA ASN A 25 5.82 22.10 17.23
C ASN A 25 6.05 23.29 16.28
N PRO A 26 5.72 24.53 16.70
CA PRO A 26 5.78 25.70 15.83
C PRO A 26 7.19 26.04 15.34
N TRP A 27 8.22 25.65 16.11
CA TRP A 27 9.63 25.90 15.75
C TRP A 27 10.11 25.05 14.59
N VAL A 28 9.56 23.84 14.45
CA VAL A 28 9.90 22.91 13.37
C VAL A 28 9.17 23.28 12.07
N LEU A 29 7.90 23.69 12.21
CA LEU A 29 7.04 24.16 11.11
C LEU A 29 7.57 25.43 10.43
N TYR A 30 8.27 26.28 11.16
CA TYR A 30 8.81 27.54 10.62
C TYR A 30 9.89 27.32 9.56
N THR A 31 10.49 26.13 9.54
CA THR A 31 11.55 25.76 8.63
C THR A 31 10.99 24.86 7.51
N VAL A 32 10.81 25.45 6.33
CA VAL A 32 10.21 24.76 5.15
C VAL A 32 11.00 23.50 4.75
N ILE A 33 12.33 23.54 4.89
CA ILE A 33 13.23 22.45 4.52
C ILE A 33 12.97 21.16 5.35
N PRO A 34 13.02 21.18 6.69
CA PRO A 34 12.72 19.99 7.49
C PRO A 34 11.26 19.55 7.38
N VAL A 35 10.32 20.43 7.08
CA VAL A 35 8.93 20.02 6.79
C VAL A 35 8.88 19.16 5.52
N ILE A 36 9.55 19.56 4.43
CA ILE A 36 9.56 18.79 3.17
C ILE A 36 10.29 17.45 3.34
N LEU A 37 11.47 17.46 3.97
CA LEU A 37 12.22 16.24 4.28
C LEU A 37 11.41 15.28 5.16
N TYR A 38 10.69 15.83 6.14
CA TYR A 38 9.86 15.04 7.02
C TYR A 38 8.59 14.52 6.32
N CYS A 39 7.98 15.28 5.41
CA CYS A 39 6.88 14.77 4.58
C CYS A 39 7.31 13.53 3.78
N ILE A 40 8.47 13.58 3.14
CA ILE A 40 9.01 12.43 2.39
C ILE A 40 9.24 11.25 3.33
N PHE A 41 9.87 11.48 4.48
CA PHE A 41 10.10 10.45 5.49
C PHE A 41 8.79 9.86 6.02
N PHE A 42 7.79 10.69 6.27
CA PHE A 42 6.45 10.31 6.71
C PHE A 42 5.80 9.36 5.69
N PHE A 43 5.83 9.67 4.40
CA PHE A 43 5.30 8.78 3.37
C PHE A 43 5.98 7.40 3.37
N PHE A 44 7.30 7.33 3.40
CA PHE A 44 8.01 6.04 3.40
C PHE A 44 7.75 5.24 4.68
N LYS A 45 7.77 5.92 5.83
CA LYS A 45 7.50 5.32 7.13
C LYS A 45 6.09 4.72 7.19
N TRP A 46 5.07 5.47 6.77
CA TRP A 46 3.68 5.01 6.78
C TRP A 46 3.40 3.93 5.73
N LEU A 47 4.10 3.94 4.59
CA LEU A 47 4.01 2.87 3.59
C LEU A 47 4.53 1.54 4.15
N ILE A 48 5.65 1.55 4.88
CA ILE A 48 6.20 0.36 5.54
C ILE A 48 5.31 -0.07 6.71
N LEU A 49 4.88 0.88 7.55
CA LEU A 49 4.02 0.58 8.68
C LEU A 49 2.73 -0.09 8.24
N LEU A 50 2.08 0.42 7.20
CA LEU A 50 0.82 -0.11 6.64
C LEU A 50 1.03 -1.29 5.68
N ALA A 51 2.27 -1.73 5.41
CA ALA A 51 2.57 -2.85 4.52
C ALA A 51 1.72 -4.12 4.77
N PRO A 52 1.46 -4.54 6.02
CA PRO A 52 0.62 -5.72 6.30
C PRO A 52 -0.83 -5.57 5.79
N VAL A 53 -1.31 -4.33 5.63
CA VAL A 53 -2.65 -4.01 5.15
C VAL A 53 -2.65 -3.69 3.65
N THR A 54 -1.64 -2.96 3.18
CA THR A 54 -1.56 -2.51 1.78
C THR A 54 -1.17 -3.64 0.82
N ILE A 55 -0.31 -4.57 1.23
CA ILE A 55 0.09 -5.72 0.39
C ILE A 55 -1.12 -6.59 0.02
N PRO A 56 -1.97 -7.06 0.97
CA PRO A 56 -3.19 -7.79 0.63
C PRO A 56 -4.14 -7.05 -0.31
N ILE A 57 -4.29 -5.73 -0.13
CA ILE A 57 -5.16 -4.91 -0.98
C ILE A 57 -4.61 -4.81 -2.40
N MET A 58 -3.30 -4.60 -2.54
CA MET A 58 -2.63 -4.53 -3.84
C MET A 58 -2.64 -5.89 -4.56
N THR A 59 -2.38 -6.99 -3.85
CA THR A 59 -2.42 -8.34 -4.44
C THR A 59 -3.83 -8.75 -4.83
N TRP A 60 -4.84 -8.43 -4.02
CA TRP A 60 -6.25 -8.64 -4.38
C TRP A 60 -6.65 -7.83 -5.61
N GLY A 61 -6.29 -6.54 -5.66
CA GLY A 61 -6.54 -5.67 -6.81
C GLY A 61 -5.84 -6.14 -8.09
N TRP A 62 -4.64 -6.72 -7.98
CA TRP A 62 -3.95 -7.32 -9.12
C TRP A 62 -4.60 -8.62 -9.59
N CYS A 63 -5.05 -9.48 -8.66
CA CYS A 63 -5.76 -10.71 -8.98
C CYS A 63 -7.05 -10.44 -9.79
N VAL A 64 -7.75 -9.33 -9.51
CA VAL A 64 -8.94 -8.91 -10.26
C VAL A 64 -8.61 -8.38 -11.66
N LYS A 65 -7.42 -7.78 -11.87
CA LYS A 65 -6.98 -7.31 -13.21
C LYS A 65 -6.50 -8.42 -14.14
N TYR A 66 -5.98 -9.51 -13.60
CA TYR A 66 -5.65 -10.71 -14.36
C TYR A 66 -6.90 -11.60 -14.53
N LYS A 67 -7.93 -11.10 -15.21
CA LYS A 67 -8.75 -12.03 -15.99
C LYS A 67 -7.87 -12.45 -17.16
N PRO A 68 -7.42 -13.71 -17.26
CA PRO A 68 -6.79 -14.16 -18.50
C PRO A 68 -7.79 -13.89 -19.62
N ILE A 69 -7.34 -13.20 -20.66
CA ILE A 69 -8.06 -13.17 -21.92
C ILE A 69 -8.12 -14.64 -22.32
N GLU A 70 -9.27 -15.28 -22.13
CA GLU A 70 -9.56 -16.56 -22.76
C GLU A 70 -9.23 -16.34 -24.23
N SER A 71 -8.15 -16.96 -24.68
CA SER A 71 -7.79 -17.00 -26.08
C SER A 71 -8.97 -17.62 -26.79
N GLU A 72 -9.84 -16.76 -27.32
CA GLU A 72 -10.86 -17.13 -28.27
C GLU A 72 -10.08 -17.73 -29.43
N LYS A 73 -10.00 -19.07 -29.45
CA LYS A 73 -9.35 -19.85 -30.49
C LYS A 73 -9.96 -19.44 -31.82
N GLY A 74 -9.29 -18.51 -32.49
CA GLY A 74 -9.69 -18.03 -33.79
C GLY A 74 -9.79 -19.20 -34.77
N PRO A 75 -10.65 -19.09 -35.80
CA PRO A 75 -11.04 -20.19 -36.69
C PRO A 75 -9.91 -20.83 -37.53
N ALA A 76 -8.65 -20.42 -37.32
CA ALA A 76 -7.47 -20.92 -38.01
C ALA A 76 -6.98 -22.30 -37.53
N GLU A 77 -7.34 -22.76 -36.32
CA GLU A 77 -6.88 -24.07 -35.83
C GLU A 77 -7.63 -25.28 -36.42
N ASN A 78 -8.75 -25.05 -37.10
CA ASN A 78 -9.60 -26.12 -37.65
C ASN A 78 -9.19 -26.58 -39.06
N HIS A 79 -8.38 -25.78 -39.77
CA HIS A 79 -8.03 -26.07 -41.18
C HIS A 79 -6.99 -27.20 -41.32
N TRP A 80 -6.18 -27.46 -40.29
CA TRP A 80 -5.13 -28.49 -40.34
C TRP A 80 -5.58 -29.86 -39.84
N ARG A 81 -6.78 -29.97 -39.28
CA ARG A 81 -7.27 -31.21 -38.66
C ARG A 81 -8.06 -32.12 -39.62
N ASN A 82 -8.37 -31.64 -40.82
CA ASN A 82 -9.29 -32.30 -41.75
C ASN A 82 -8.62 -32.76 -43.07
N ASN A 83 -7.29 -32.86 -43.12
CA ASN A 83 -6.53 -33.33 -44.28
C ASN A 83 -5.55 -34.42 -43.85
#